data_AF-A0AAV9M0D5-F1
#
_entry.id   AF-A0AAV9M0D5-F1
#
_cell.length_a   1.000
_cell.length_b   1.000
_cell.length_c   1.000
_cell.angle_alpha   90.00
_cell.angle_beta   90.00
_cell.angle_gamma   90.00
#
_symmetry.space_group_name_H-M   'P 1'
#
loop_
_entity.id
_entity.type
_entity.pdbx_description
1 polymer ?
#
loop_
_entity_poly.entity_id
_entity_poly.type
_entity_poly.pdbx_seq_one_letter_code
_entity_poly.pdbx_strand_id
1 'polypeptide(L)'
;MKIDLEVQELIVLVDSDLLIRQAQGKWKTNDLTLLPYKQCMEDLRIFFKFIEFRYIPRFHNELTDALATLASMLPYPRNTCITFLEIQVSDQHYYSNTIEVEPYGEKWYLDIKHFLADKKYPKHANGS
;
A
#
# COMPACT_ATOMS: atom_id res chain seq x y z
N MET A 1 1.61 17.23 16.31
CA MET A 1 2.92 17.37 15.64
C MET A 1 3.08 18.83 15.27
N LYS A 2 4.05 19.56 15.84
CA LYS A 2 4.29 20.98 15.54
C LYS A 2 5.47 21.03 14.57
N ILE A 3 5.20 21.27 13.29
CA ILE A 3 6.23 21.43 12.27
C ILE A 3 6.58 22.92 12.26
N ASP A 4 7.74 23.29 12.81
CA ASP A 4 8.21 24.67 12.86
C ASP A 4 9.07 24.97 11.63
N LEU A 5 8.43 24.91 10.47
CA LEU A 5 9.00 25.29 9.20
C LEU A 5 8.13 26.44 8.70
N GLU A 6 8.70 27.60 8.34
CA GLU A 6 7.99 28.75 7.76
C GLU A 6 7.42 28.46 6.35
N VAL A 7 7.16 27.19 6.05
CA VAL A 7 6.65 26.67 4.79
C VAL A 7 5.15 26.83 4.77
N GLN A 8 4.65 27.61 3.82
CA GLN A 8 3.22 27.90 3.67
C GLN A 8 2.52 26.93 2.71
N GLU A 9 3.28 26.28 1.83
CA GLU A 9 2.77 25.41 0.76
C GLU A 9 3.47 24.06 0.82
N LEU A 10 2.69 22.97 0.77
CA LEU A 10 3.19 21.61 0.81
C LEU A 10 2.72 20.82 -0.41
N ILE A 11 3.67 20.27 -1.18
CA ILE A 11 3.36 19.28 -2.22
C ILE A 11 3.82 17.92 -1.72
N VAL A 12 2.88 17.01 -1.56
CA VAL A 12 3.11 15.63 -1.14
C VAL A 12 3.14 14.75 -2.39
N LEU A 13 4.33 14.23 -2.69
CA LEU A 13 4.50 13.23 -3.75
C LEU A 13 4.34 11.84 -3.13
N VAL A 14 3.46 11.02 -3.69
CA VAL A 14 3.20 9.67 -3.18
C VAL A 14 2.94 8.70 -4.33
N ASP A 15 3.32 7.45 -4.16
CA ASP A 15 3.09 6.36 -5.12
C ASP A 15 1.88 5.47 -4.76
N SER A 16 1.18 5.81 -3.67
CA SER A 16 -0.04 5.13 -3.22
C SER A 16 -1.29 5.81 -3.75
N ASP A 17 -1.91 5.21 -4.77
CA ASP A 17 -3.20 5.65 -5.32
C ASP A 17 -4.31 5.63 -4.25
N LEU A 18 -4.25 4.69 -3.30
CA LEU A 18 -5.16 4.61 -2.17
C LEU A 18 -5.11 5.89 -1.32
N LEU A 19 -3.90 6.33 -0.92
CA LEU A 19 -3.73 7.53 -0.10
C LEU A 19 -4.22 8.79 -0.83
N ILE A 20 -3.95 8.90 -2.12
CA ILE A 20 -4.40 10.04 -2.93
C ILE A 20 -5.93 10.10 -2.98
N ARG A 21 -6.59 8.97 -3.22
CA ARG A 21 -8.06 8.92 -3.26
C ARG A 21 -8.69 9.21 -1.91
N GLN A 22 -8.06 8.79 -0.81
CA GLN A 22 -8.50 9.10 0.55
C GLN A 22 -8.31 10.58 0.88
N ALA A 23 -7.16 11.18 0.54
CA ALA A 23 -6.88 12.60 0.74
C ALA A 23 -7.81 13.51 -0.09
N GLN A 24 -8.22 13.05 -1.28
CA GLN A 24 -9.22 13.73 -2.12
C GLN A 24 -10.67 13.54 -1.62
N GLY A 25 -10.89 12.75 -0.57
CA GLY A 25 -12.23 12.41 -0.07
C GLY A 25 -13.05 11.51 -0.99
N LYS A 26 -12.45 10.98 -2.07
CA LYS A 26 -13.13 10.09 -3.03
C LYS A 26 -13.41 8.73 -2.40
N TRP A 27 -12.47 8.22 -1.59
CA TRP A 27 -12.59 6.92 -0.94
C TRP A 27 -12.61 7.08 0.58
N LYS A 28 -13.47 6.32 1.25
CA LYS A 28 -13.54 6.21 2.72
C LYS A 28 -12.87 4.91 3.16
N THR A 29 -12.21 4.93 4.31
CA THR A 29 -11.73 3.72 4.98
C THR A 29 -12.65 3.37 6.15
N ASN A 30 -13.01 2.09 6.25
CA ASN A 30 -13.68 1.52 7.43
C ASN A 30 -12.67 0.78 8.34
N ASP A 31 -11.41 0.73 7.92
CA ASP A 31 -10.34 0.12 8.71
C ASP A 31 -9.97 1.04 9.87
N LEU A 32 -10.20 0.57 11.09
CA LEU A 32 -9.90 1.30 12.32
C LEU A 32 -8.40 1.60 12.46
N THR A 33 -7.53 0.78 11.88
CA THR A 33 -6.08 1.00 11.90
C THR A 33 -5.65 2.18 11.01
N LEU A 34 -6.46 2.51 10.00
CA LEU A 34 -6.20 3.60 9.06
C LEU A 34 -6.86 4.93 9.47
N LEU A 35 -7.81 4.91 10.40
CA LEU A 35 -8.46 6.13 10.91
C LEU A 35 -7.47 7.17 11.47
N PRO A 36 -6.44 6.82 12.26
CA PRO A 36 -5.47 7.79 12.76
C PRO A 36 -4.70 8.51 11.65
N TYR A 37 -4.38 7.79 10.57
CA TYR A 37 -3.66 8.35 9.43
C TYR A 37 -4.53 9.32 8.63
N LYS A 38 -5.81 9.00 8.48
CA LYS A 38 -6.78 9.94 7.90
C LYS A 38 -6.86 11.23 8.72
N GLN A 39 -6.92 11.12 10.05
CA GLN A 39 -6.94 12.31 10.91
C GLN A 39 -5.66 13.14 10.73
N CYS A 40 -4.50 12.47 10.66
CA CYS A 40 -3.22 13.14 10.40
C CYS A 40 -3.22 13.91 9.07
N MET A 41 -3.82 13.35 8.01
CA MET A 41 -3.96 14.05 6.73
C MET A 41 -4.83 15.32 6.84
N GLU A 42 -5.93 15.26 7.59
CA GLU A 42 -6.76 16.45 7.81
C GLU A 42 -6.04 17.49 8.67
N ASP A 43 -5.30 17.07 9.69
CA ASP A 43 -4.49 17.97 10.51
C ASP A 43 -3.45 18.71 9.65
N LEU A 44 -2.79 18.01 8.72
CA LEU A 44 -1.85 18.62 7.77
C LEU A 44 -2.51 19.72 6.93
N ARG A 45 -3.77 19.55 6.52
CA ARG A 45 -4.51 20.59 5.78
C ARG A 45 -4.76 21.85 6.61
N ILE A 46 -4.79 21.74 7.94
CA ILE A 46 -4.96 22.89 8.83
C ILE A 46 -3.64 23.65 9.00
N PHE A 47 -2.49 22.96 8.95
CA PHE A 47 -1.17 23.57 9.15
C PHE A 47 -0.65 24.36 7.95
N PHE A 48 -0.97 23.93 6.72
CA PHE A 48 -0.48 24.57 5.49
C PHE A 48 -1.57 25.40 4.82
N LYS A 49 -1.21 26.58 4.28
CA LYS A 49 -2.15 27.40 3.50
C LYS A 49 -2.58 26.69 2.21
N PHE A 50 -1.65 25.93 1.63
CA PHE A 50 -1.88 25.12 0.45
C PHE A 50 -1.24 23.75 0.63
N ILE A 51 -2.00 22.70 0.30
CA ILE A 51 -1.49 21.33 0.27
C ILE A 51 -2.04 20.60 -0.95
N GLU A 52 -1.14 19.94 -1.68
CA GLU A 52 -1.48 19.15 -2.86
C GLU A 52 -0.87 17.76 -2.78
N PHE A 53 -1.65 16.74 -3.12
CA PHE A 53 -1.18 15.36 -3.22
C PHE A 53 -1.06 14.98 -4.69
N ARG A 54 0.15 14.61 -5.12
CA ARG A 54 0.43 14.19 -6.51
C ARG A 54 0.92 12.76 -6.55
N TYR A 55 0.37 12.02 -7.52
CA TYR A 55 0.85 10.68 -7.83
C TYR A 55 2.20 10.75 -8.53
N ILE A 56 3.15 9.95 -8.06
CA ILE A 56 4.37 9.63 -8.79
C ILE A 56 4.50 8.10 -8.93
N PRO A 57 4.95 7.58 -10.09
CA PRO A 57 5.28 6.17 -10.21
C PRO A 57 6.35 5.77 -9.19
N ARG A 58 6.29 4.53 -8.70
CA ARG A 58 7.21 4.00 -7.67
C ARG A 58 8.69 4.20 -8.00
N PHE A 59 9.07 4.06 -9.27
CA PHE A 59 10.46 4.28 -9.70
C PHE A 59 10.95 5.73 -9.56
N HIS A 60 10.04 6.70 -9.41
CA HIS A 60 10.36 8.09 -9.08
C HIS A 60 10.34 8.36 -7.56
N ASN A 61 9.92 7.38 -6.74
CA ASN A 61 9.86 7.48 -5.28
C ASN A 61 11.01 6.71 -4.60
N GLU A 62 12.10 6.45 -5.33
CA GLU A 62 13.19 5.55 -4.91
C GLU A 62 13.83 5.97 -3.58
N LEU A 63 13.95 7.27 -3.31
CA LEU A 63 14.46 7.76 -2.03
C LEU A 63 13.55 7.40 -0.85
N THR A 64 12.24 7.56 -1.01
CA THR A 64 11.26 7.22 0.04
C THR A 64 11.24 5.70 0.26
N ASP A 65 11.31 4.92 -0.82
CA ASP A 65 11.39 3.46 -0.75
C ASP A 65 12.68 2.98 -0.06
N ALA A 66 13.83 3.59 -0.38
CA ALA A 66 15.10 3.30 0.27
C ALA A 66 15.05 3.64 1.76
N LEU A 67 14.46 4.77 2.14
CA LEU A 67 14.27 5.16 3.53
C LEU A 67 13.34 4.20 4.27
N ALA A 68 12.21 3.81 3.67
CA ALA A 68 11.29 2.83 4.24
C ALA A 68 11.99 1.47 4.45
N THR A 69 12.81 1.05 3.47
CA THR A 69 13.61 -0.17 3.54
C THR A 69 14.62 -0.09 4.69
N LEU A 70 15.40 0.99 4.78
CA LEU A 70 16.36 1.19 5.87
C LEU A 70 15.66 1.22 7.24
N ALA A 71 14.53 1.91 7.34
CA ALA A 71 13.74 1.96 8.57
C ALA A 71 13.24 0.57 8.99
N SER A 72 12.84 -0.28 8.03
CA SER A 72 12.42 -1.66 8.29
C SER A 72 13.56 -2.58 8.77
N MET A 73 14.80 -2.25 8.43
CA MET A 73 15.99 -2.98 8.86
C MET A 73 16.46 -2.60 10.27
N LEU A 74 15.96 -1.49 10.84
CA LEU A 74 16.35 -1.08 12.17
C LEU A 74 15.81 -2.09 13.22
N PRO A 75 16.65 -2.57 14.15
CA PRO A 75 16.22 -3.51 15.16
C PRO A 75 15.20 -2.85 16.08
N TYR A 76 14.01 -3.45 16.16
CA TYR A 76 12.92 -2.94 16.98
C TYR A 76 13.16 -3.29 18.45
N PRO A 77 12.93 -2.37 19.41
CA PRO A 77 12.99 -2.71 20.83
C PRO A 77 11.97 -3.81 21.13
N ARG A 78 12.44 -4.88 21.76
CA ARG A 78 11.86 -6.24 21.96
C ARG A 78 10.39 -6.32 22.45
N ASN A 79 9.74 -5.21 22.74
CA ASN A 79 8.50 -5.14 23.53
C ASN A 79 7.30 -4.54 22.79
N THR A 80 7.42 -4.19 21.52
CA THR A 80 6.26 -3.74 20.73
C THR A 80 6.08 -4.71 19.57
N CYS A 81 5.07 -5.56 19.73
CA CYS A 81 4.68 -6.52 18.70
C CYS A 81 4.09 -5.71 17.54
N ILE A 82 4.83 -5.60 16.43
CA ILE A 82 4.19 -5.29 15.15
C ILE A 82 3.35 -6.53 14.87
N THR A 83 2.03 -6.43 15.07
CA THR A 83 1.10 -7.38 14.50
C THR A 83 1.29 -7.30 13.00
N PHE A 84 2.13 -8.19 12.46
CA PHE A 84 2.09 -8.48 11.04
C PHE A 84 0.64 -8.79 10.72
N LEU A 85 0.07 -8.07 9.76
CA LEU A 85 -1.26 -8.36 9.25
C LEU A 85 -1.19 -9.78 8.70
N GLU A 86 -1.65 -10.74 9.50
CA GLU A 86 -1.66 -12.15 9.12
C GLU A 86 -2.76 -12.28 8.06
N ILE A 87 -2.35 -12.20 6.79
CA ILE A 87 -3.25 -12.44 5.67
C ILE A 87 -3.56 -13.94 5.70
N GLN A 88 -4.60 -14.32 6.43
CA GLN A 88 -5.20 -15.64 6.30
C GLN A 88 -5.84 -15.70 4.91
N VAL A 89 -5.18 -16.40 4.01
CA VAL A 89 -5.77 -16.80 2.74
C VAL A 89 -6.85 -17.83 3.08
N SER A 90 -8.09 -17.36 3.18
CA SER A 90 -9.25 -18.26 3.28
C SER A 90 -9.43 -18.95 1.93
N ASP A 91 -9.51 -20.28 1.94
CA ASP A 91 -9.86 -21.10 0.75
C ASP A 91 -11.29 -20.84 0.25
N GLN A 92 -12.06 -20.03 0.98
CA GLN A 92 -13.42 -19.67 0.61
C GLN A 92 -13.43 -18.53 -0.40
N HIS A 93 -13.54 -18.91 -1.67
CA HIS A 93 -13.73 -18.00 -2.79
C HIS A 93 -15.01 -17.16 -2.59
N TYR A 94 -14.88 -15.94 -2.08
CA TYR A 94 -15.90 -14.91 -2.29
C TYR A 94 -15.74 -14.40 -3.72
N TYR A 95 -16.35 -15.09 -4.67
CA TYR A 95 -16.54 -14.57 -6.03
C TYR A 95 -17.40 -13.31 -5.93
N SER A 96 -16.77 -12.14 -5.92
CA SER A 96 -17.46 -10.88 -6.19
C SER A 96 -17.34 -10.60 -7.68
N ASN A 97 -18.49 -10.77 -8.34
CA ASN A 97 -18.87 -10.35 -9.67
C ASN A 97 -18.16 -11.01 -10.86
N THR A 98 -18.98 -11.76 -11.59
CA THR A 98 -18.89 -12.10 -13.01
C THR A 98 -18.38 -10.91 -13.84
N ILE A 99 -17.08 -10.90 -14.10
CA ILE A 99 -16.55 -10.39 -15.35
C ILE A 99 -16.49 -11.61 -16.26
N GLU A 100 -17.15 -11.57 -17.40
CA GLU A 100 -17.01 -12.59 -18.44
C GLU A 100 -15.55 -12.58 -18.89
N VAL A 101 -14.74 -13.50 -18.34
CA VAL A 101 -13.34 -13.66 -18.67
C VAL A 101 -13.26 -14.45 -19.98
N GLU A 102 -12.65 -13.84 -20.99
CA GLU A 102 -12.28 -14.47 -22.27
C GLU A 102 -11.59 -15.83 -22.06
N PRO A 103 -11.82 -16.82 -22.96
CA PRO A 103 -11.42 -18.20 -22.74
C PRO A 103 -9.92 -18.49 -23.03
N TYR A 104 -9.11 -17.47 -23.33
CA TYR A 104 -7.74 -17.66 -23.79
C TYR A 104 -6.72 -17.28 -22.74
N GLY A 105 -6.31 -18.28 -21.96
CA GLY A 105 -5.14 -18.24 -21.10
C GLY A 105 -5.30 -19.13 -19.89
N GLU A 106 -4.34 -20.02 -19.64
CA GLU A 106 -4.22 -20.68 -18.34
C GLU A 106 -4.23 -19.60 -17.27
N LYS A 107 -5.20 -19.69 -16.36
CA LYS A 107 -5.48 -18.62 -15.42
C LYS A 107 -4.28 -18.47 -14.50
N TRP A 108 -3.56 -17.36 -14.63
CA TRP A 108 -2.36 -17.01 -13.84
C TRP A 108 -2.52 -17.21 -12.31
N TYR A 109 -3.76 -17.21 -11.79
CA TYR A 109 -4.03 -17.51 -10.38
C TYR A 109 -3.71 -18.98 -10.00
N LEU A 110 -3.81 -19.92 -10.95
CA LEU A 110 -3.50 -21.34 -10.74
C LEU A 110 -2.01 -21.51 -10.43
N ASP A 111 -1.14 -20.80 -11.15
CA ASP A 111 0.31 -20.80 -10.92
C ASP A 111 0.65 -20.32 -9.50
N ILE A 112 -0.01 -19.25 -9.03
CA ILE A 112 0.15 -18.74 -7.67
C ILE A 112 -0.34 -19.76 -6.64
N LYS A 113 -1.49 -20.39 -6.90
CA LYS A 113 -2.05 -21.40 -5.98
C LYS A 113 -1.12 -22.61 -5.85
N HIS A 114 -0.54 -23.08 -6.97
CA HIS A 114 0.45 -24.16 -6.97
C HIS A 114 1.74 -23.76 -6.26
N PHE A 115 2.23 -22.54 -6.48
CA PHE A 115 3.42 -22.05 -5.76
C PHE A 115 3.19 -21.97 -4.25
N LEU A 116 2.02 -21.51 -3.81
CA LEU A 116 1.70 -21.42 -2.39
C LEU A 116 1.63 -22.80 -1.72
N ALA A 117 1.08 -23.80 -2.42
CA ALA A 117 0.97 -25.17 -1.93
C ALA A 117 2.30 -25.92 -1.95
N ASP A 118 2.99 -25.92 -3.09
CA ASP A 118 4.11 -26.82 -3.35
C ASP A 118 5.48 -26.13 -3.26
N LYS A 119 5.51 -24.80 -3.06
CA LYS A 119 6.72 -23.95 -3.09
C LYS A 119 7.57 -24.12 -4.36
N LYS A 120 6.96 -24.56 -5.45
CA LYS A 120 7.60 -24.80 -6.75
C LYS A 120 7.06 -23.82 -7.78
N TYR A 121 7.96 -23.24 -8.55
CA TYR A 121 7.57 -22.38 -9.66
C TYR A 121 7.01 -23.22 -10.83
N PRO A 122 6.04 -22.67 -11.58
CA PRO A 122 5.55 -23.30 -12.80
C PRO A 122 6.68 -23.53 -13.81
N LYS A 123 6.58 -24.57 -14.64
CA LYS A 123 7.64 -24.96 -15.58
C LYS A 123 7.96 -23.89 -16.64
N HIS A 124 7.02 -22.99 -16.91
CA HIS A 124 7.18 -21.85 -17.82
C HIS A 124 7.76 -20.60 -17.16
N ALA A 125 7.97 -20.60 -15.83
CA ALA A 125 8.67 -19.54 -15.13
C ALA A 125 10.19 -19.68 -15.38
N ASN A 126 10.64 -19.30 -16.58
CA ASN A 126 12.05 -19.24 -16.90
C ASN A 126 12.69 -18.07 -16.13
N GLY A 127 13.54 -18.40 -15.16
CA GLY A 127 14.40 -17.42 -14.50
C GLY A 127 15.37 -16.82 -15.52
N SER A 128 15.32 -15.49 -15.64
CA SER A 128 16.32 -14.69 -16.38
C SER A 128 17.53 -14.43 -15.49
#